data_AF-A0A3D9QVK7-F1
#
_entry.id   AF-A0A3D9QVK7-F1
#
_cell.length_a   1.000
_cell.length_b   1.000
_cell.length_c   1.000
_cell.angle_alpha   90.00
_cell.angle_beta   90.00
_cell.angle_gamma   90.00
#
_symmetry.space_group_name_H-M   'P 1'
#
loop_
_entity.id
_entity.type
_entity.pdbx_description
1 polymer ?
#
loop_
_entity_poly.entity_id
_entity_poly.type
_entity_poly.pdbx_seq_one_letter_code
_entity_poly.pdbx_strand_id
1 'polypeptide(L)'
;MPPLLRAWAELAYNESNFIAAVRGEDGVMAPNWFMYFIMFWAFVMIGFMSIGGYFMFRKFLKVLPMRDGKSKLDWQNYWVERSRDMWTDDAKSFLDKLVSPVPTAFRDIAKHSIAAKIAQVAVEGGASEVSRGHCIEGYIRATPKRDYRSLITFLEKEQIDYAPYRHLLNK
;
A
#
# COMPACT_ATOMS: atom_id res chain seq x y z
N MET A 1 21.13 79.21 9.54
CA MET A 1 20.38 78.29 10.41
C MET A 1 21.40 77.44 11.17
N PRO A 2 21.36 77.38 12.51
CA PRO A 2 22.31 76.63 13.32
C PRO A 2 22.33 75.15 12.93
N PRO A 3 23.49 74.47 12.95
CA PRO A 3 23.62 73.06 12.56
C PRO A 3 22.70 72.12 13.35
N LEU A 4 22.42 72.46 14.62
CA LEU A 4 21.46 71.71 15.44
C LEU A 4 20.04 71.77 14.85
N LEU A 5 19.56 72.95 14.43
CA LEU A 5 18.22 73.08 13.86
C LEU A 5 18.05 72.34 12.53
N ARG A 6 19.13 72.14 11.76
CA ARG A 6 19.11 71.32 10.55
C ARG A 6 19.02 69.82 10.87
N ALA A 7 19.80 69.36 11.84
CA ALA A 7 19.74 67.97 12.30
C ALA A 7 18.36 67.60 12.86
N TRP A 8 17.74 68.51 13.63
CA TRP A 8 16.38 68.33 14.13
C TRP A 8 15.32 68.32 13.01
N ALA A 9 15.49 69.14 11.97
CA ALA A 9 14.59 69.15 10.82
C ALA A 9 14.70 67.87 9.98
N GLU A 10 15.91 67.34 9.78
CA GLU A 10 16.11 66.07 9.07
C GLU A 10 15.58 64.87 9.84
N LEU A 11 15.76 64.82 11.17
CA LEU A 11 15.19 63.77 12.01
C LEU A 11 13.66 63.80 11.97
N ALA A 12 13.04 64.98 12.11
CA ALA A 12 11.58 65.10 12.05
C ALA A 12 11.01 64.70 10.68
N TYR A 13 11.68 65.05 9.58
CA TYR A 13 11.28 64.64 8.23
C TYR A 13 11.40 63.13 8.02
N ASN A 14 12.48 62.51 8.53
CA ASN A 14 12.69 61.07 8.44
C ASN A 14 11.67 60.30 9.31
N GLU A 15 11.36 60.79 10.52
CA GLU A 15 10.32 60.21 11.37
C GLU A 15 8.93 60.32 10.75
N SER A 16 8.58 61.46 10.13
CA SER A 16 7.28 61.58 9.46
C SER A 16 7.14 60.64 8.27
N ASN A 17 8.22 60.44 7.49
CA ASN A 17 8.22 59.50 6.36
C ASN A 17 8.19 58.04 6.82
N PHE A 18 8.89 57.73 7.92
CA PHE A 18 8.86 56.41 8.55
C PHE A 18 7.47 56.09 9.11
N ILE A 19 6.83 57.04 9.79
CA ILE A 19 5.48 56.88 10.33
C ILE A 19 4.46 56.76 9.19
N ALA A 20 4.59 57.52 8.11
CA ALA A 20 3.73 57.38 6.92
C ALA A 20 3.89 56.00 6.25
N ALA A 21 5.11 55.50 6.14
CA ALA A 21 5.40 54.17 5.59
C ALA A 21 4.89 53.03 6.51
N VAL A 22 4.95 53.19 7.83
CA VAL A 22 4.43 52.20 8.79
C VAL A 22 2.90 52.23 8.88
N ARG A 23 2.27 53.39 8.64
CA ARG A 23 0.81 53.55 8.69
C ARG A 23 0.10 52.98 7.44
N GLY A 24 0.85 52.55 6.42
CA GLY A 24 0.30 51.88 5.24
C GLY A 24 -0.76 52.72 4.53
N GLU A 25 -0.47 54.01 4.30
CA GLU A 25 -1.36 54.90 3.54
C GLU A 25 -1.35 54.60 2.02
N ASP A 26 -0.34 53.87 1.54
CA ASP A 26 -0.37 53.11 0.31
C ASP A 26 -1.04 51.75 0.58
N GLY A 27 -2.36 51.78 0.72
CA GLY A 27 -3.22 50.60 0.71
C GLY A 27 -3.07 49.85 -0.60
N VAL A 28 -1.97 49.09 -0.76
CA VAL A 28 -1.82 48.09 -1.81
C VAL A 28 -2.68 46.91 -1.39
N MET A 29 -3.98 47.10 -1.55
CA MET A 29 -4.93 46.00 -1.62
C MET A 29 -4.42 45.12 -2.75
N ALA A 30 -3.97 43.91 -2.40
CA ALA A 30 -3.71 42.88 -3.38
C ALA A 30 -4.85 42.92 -4.41
N PRO A 31 -4.56 42.99 -5.73
CA PRO A 31 -5.60 43.17 -6.72
C PRO A 31 -6.74 42.19 -6.45
N ASN A 32 -8.00 42.65 -6.43
CA ASN A 32 -9.13 41.82 -5.98
C ASN A 32 -9.14 40.43 -6.66
N TRP A 33 -8.73 40.35 -7.93
CA TRP A 33 -8.58 39.11 -8.68
C TRP A 33 -7.53 38.15 -8.11
N PHE A 34 -6.41 38.66 -7.59
CA PHE A 34 -5.36 37.89 -6.94
C PHE A 34 -5.83 37.34 -5.58
N MET A 35 -6.65 38.11 -4.84
CA MET A 35 -7.27 37.62 -3.60
C MET A 35 -8.25 36.47 -3.87
N TYR A 36 -9.10 36.58 -4.90
CA TYR A 36 -9.98 35.48 -5.32
C TYR A 36 -9.18 34.26 -5.83
N PHE A 37 -8.07 34.49 -6.52
CA PHE A 37 -7.16 33.42 -6.97
C PHE A 37 -6.58 32.64 -5.80
N ILE A 38 -6.06 33.32 -4.77
CA ILE A 38 -5.53 32.66 -3.56
C ILE A 38 -6.65 31.89 -2.84
N MET A 39 -7.83 32.49 -2.68
CA MET A 39 -8.95 31.84 -2.02
C MET A 39 -9.40 30.57 -2.76
N PHE A 40 -9.49 30.62 -4.10
CA PHE A 40 -9.76 29.44 -4.93
C PHE A 40 -8.72 28.33 -4.69
N TRP A 41 -7.43 28.66 -4.72
CA TRP A 41 -6.37 27.68 -4.51
C TRP A 41 -6.33 27.11 -3.08
N ALA A 42 -6.71 27.89 -2.06
CA ALA A 42 -6.85 27.39 -0.69
C ALA A 42 -7.91 26.28 -0.60
N PHE A 43 -9.07 26.47 -1.21
CA PHE A 43 -10.10 25.43 -1.26
C PHE A 43 -9.66 24.21 -2.08
N VAL A 44 -8.96 24.42 -3.20
CA VAL A 44 -8.40 23.33 -4.01
C VAL A 44 -7.42 22.48 -3.21
N MET A 45 -6.52 23.09 -2.45
CA MET A 45 -5.56 22.38 -1.58
C MET A 45 -6.26 21.59 -0.47
N ILE A 46 -7.25 22.18 0.20
CA ILE A 46 -8.04 21.49 1.22
C ILE A 46 -8.79 20.30 0.61
N GLY A 47 -9.35 20.47 -0.60
CA GLY A 47 -10.01 19.42 -1.35
C GLY A 47 -9.07 18.27 -1.68
N PHE A 48 -7.91 18.55 -2.27
CA PHE A 48 -6.91 17.53 -2.57
C PHE A 48 -6.36 16.83 -1.32
N MET A 49 -6.11 17.55 -0.24
CA MET A 49 -5.68 16.95 1.04
C MET A 49 -6.77 16.03 1.62
N SER A 50 -8.03 16.45 1.56
CA SER A 50 -9.16 15.64 2.02
C SER A 50 -9.35 14.37 1.19
N ILE A 51 -9.26 14.48 -0.14
CA ILE A 51 -9.34 13.33 -1.04
C ILE A 51 -8.15 12.39 -0.81
N GLY A 52 -6.93 12.91 -0.77
CA GLY A 52 -5.73 12.13 -0.49
C GLY A 52 -5.81 11.41 0.86
N GLY A 53 -6.28 12.12 1.89
CA GLY A 53 -6.54 11.57 3.22
C GLY A 53 -7.58 10.45 3.20
N TYR A 54 -8.71 10.62 2.50
CA TYR A 54 -9.75 9.60 2.37
C TYR A 54 -9.22 8.31 1.72
N PHE A 55 -8.43 8.42 0.64
CA PHE A 55 -7.83 7.25 -0.01
C PHE A 55 -6.83 6.53 0.89
N MET A 56 -5.96 7.28 1.59
CA MET A 56 -5.03 6.69 2.55
C MET A 56 -5.75 6.04 3.72
N PHE A 57 -6.82 6.66 4.23
CA PHE A 57 -7.63 6.11 5.31
C PHE A 57 -8.32 4.80 4.89
N ARG A 58 -8.91 4.75 3.68
CA ARG A 58 -9.49 3.50 3.14
C ARG A 58 -8.44 2.41 2.98
N LYS A 59 -7.22 2.75 2.54
CA LYS A 59 -6.11 1.81 2.43
C LYS A 59 -5.66 1.33 3.82
N PHE A 60 -5.60 2.24 4.79
CA PHE A 60 -5.24 1.95 6.18
C PHE A 60 -6.23 1.02 6.88
N LEU A 61 -7.54 1.22 6.72
CA LEU A 61 -8.56 0.33 7.29
C LEU A 61 -8.41 -1.13 6.82
N LYS A 62 -7.84 -1.37 5.65
CA LYS A 62 -7.57 -2.74 5.15
C LYS A 62 -6.33 -3.39 5.77
N VAL A 63 -5.46 -2.60 6.40
CA VAL A 63 -4.20 -3.06 7.01
C VAL A 63 -4.34 -3.24 8.52
N LEU A 64 -5.42 -2.74 9.13
CA LEU A 64 -5.69 -2.96 10.55
C LEU A 64 -5.68 -4.46 10.89
N PRO A 65 -5.10 -4.84 12.05
CA PRO A 65 -5.05 -6.22 12.48
C PRO A 65 -6.47 -6.79 12.57
N MET A 66 -6.61 -8.06 12.22
CA MET A 66 -7.90 -8.73 12.26
C MET A 66 -8.36 -8.87 13.72
N ARG A 67 -9.58 -9.39 13.93
CA ARG A 67 -10.19 -9.58 15.26
C ARG A 67 -9.32 -10.34 16.27
N ASP A 68 -8.30 -11.04 15.80
CA ASP A 68 -7.35 -11.86 16.54
C ASP A 68 -6.02 -11.16 16.86
N GLY A 69 -5.85 -9.90 16.46
CA GLY A 69 -4.62 -9.12 16.67
C GLY A 69 -3.45 -9.51 15.77
N LYS A 70 -3.61 -10.52 14.90
CA LYS A 70 -2.56 -11.00 14.00
C LYS A 70 -2.80 -10.49 12.58
N SER A 71 -1.72 -10.14 11.88
CA SER A 71 -1.79 -9.79 10.47
C SER A 71 -1.94 -11.06 9.62
N LYS A 72 -2.34 -10.88 8.35
CA LYS A 72 -2.34 -11.99 7.38
C LYS A 72 -0.95 -12.62 7.25
N LEU A 73 0.12 -11.82 7.37
CA LEU A 73 1.49 -12.29 7.28
C LEU A 73 1.87 -13.15 8.50
N ASP A 74 1.44 -12.77 9.70
CA ASP A 74 1.73 -13.54 10.92
C ASP A 74 1.08 -14.93 10.86
N TRP A 75 -0.13 -15.01 10.32
CA TRP A 75 -0.77 -16.30 10.05
C TRP A 75 -0.04 -17.11 8.98
N GLN A 76 0.50 -16.47 7.95
CA GLN A 76 1.30 -17.19 6.95
C GLN A 76 2.56 -17.78 7.58
N ASN A 77 3.29 -16.99 8.37
CA ASN A 77 4.49 -17.43 9.06
C ASN A 77 4.17 -18.60 10.01
N TYR A 78 3.08 -18.49 10.78
CA TYR A 78 2.62 -19.55 11.67
C TYR A 78 2.45 -20.90 10.95
N TRP A 79 1.79 -20.94 9.79
CA TRP A 79 1.60 -22.19 9.05
C TRP A 79 2.90 -22.72 8.43
N VAL A 80 3.73 -21.83 7.90
CA VAL A 80 5.04 -22.21 7.35
C VAL A 80 5.91 -22.83 8.44
N GLU A 81 6.01 -22.21 9.61
CA GLU A 81 6.77 -22.72 10.74
C GLU A 81 6.22 -24.06 11.23
N ARG A 82 4.89 -24.17 11.36
CA ARG A 82 4.24 -25.40 11.83
C ARG A 82 4.44 -26.58 10.89
N SER A 83 4.53 -26.34 9.59
CA SER A 83 4.69 -27.39 8.58
C SER A 83 6.14 -27.69 8.22
N ARG A 84 7.12 -27.02 8.84
CA ARG A 84 8.55 -27.07 8.44
C ARG A 84 9.07 -28.50 8.24
N ASP A 85 8.72 -29.40 9.15
CA ASP A 85 9.19 -30.79 9.15
C ASP A 85 8.42 -31.69 8.16
N MET A 86 7.30 -31.21 7.61
CA MET A 86 6.46 -31.94 6.67
C MET A 86 6.92 -31.79 5.20
N TRP A 87 7.84 -30.85 4.92
CA TRP A 87 8.27 -30.51 3.56
C TRP A 87 9.37 -31.45 3.06
N THR A 88 8.98 -32.38 2.20
CA THR A 88 9.91 -33.21 1.42
C THR A 88 10.55 -32.42 0.28
N ASP A 89 11.68 -32.88 -0.23
CA ASP A 89 12.38 -32.21 -1.33
C ASP A 89 11.56 -32.25 -2.63
N ASP A 90 10.80 -33.32 -2.84
CA ASP A 90 9.83 -33.43 -3.94
C ASP A 90 8.74 -32.35 -3.85
N ALA A 91 8.21 -32.09 -2.65
CA ALA A 91 7.20 -31.05 -2.43
C ALA A 91 7.76 -29.64 -2.67
N LYS A 92 9.00 -29.38 -2.23
CA LYS A 92 9.70 -28.10 -2.48
C LYS A 92 9.94 -27.88 -3.96
N SER A 93 10.43 -28.89 -4.67
CA SER A 93 10.65 -28.86 -6.12
C SER A 93 9.34 -28.62 -6.88
N PHE A 94 8.26 -29.27 -6.45
CA PHE A 94 6.95 -29.07 -7.05
C PHE A 94 6.41 -27.66 -6.78
N LEU A 95 6.60 -27.10 -5.58
CA LEU A 95 6.27 -25.71 -5.29
C LEU A 95 7.01 -24.74 -6.21
N ASP A 96 8.31 -24.95 -6.43
CA ASP A 96 9.10 -24.11 -7.34
C ASP A 96 8.56 -24.16 -8.77
N LYS A 97 8.13 -25.35 -9.22
CA LYS A 97 7.44 -25.52 -10.50
C LYS A 97 6.14 -24.72 -10.55
N LEU A 98 5.28 -24.80 -9.53
CA LEU A 98 4.00 -24.09 -9.46
C LEU A 98 4.17 -22.57 -9.48
N VAL A 99 5.29 -22.06 -8.97
CA VAL A 99 5.58 -20.62 -8.87
C VAL A 99 6.36 -20.08 -10.08
N SER A 100 6.83 -20.96 -10.97
CA SER A 100 7.54 -20.59 -12.20
C SER A 100 6.83 -19.58 -13.13
N PRO A 101 5.48 -19.57 -13.32
CA PRO A 101 4.83 -18.60 -14.19
C PRO A 101 4.79 -17.18 -13.58
N VAL A 102 5.14 -17.02 -12.30
CA VAL A 102 5.14 -15.73 -11.62
C VAL A 102 6.40 -14.92 -12.01
N PRO A 103 6.25 -13.62 -12.34
CA PRO A 103 7.40 -12.75 -12.61
C PRO A 103 8.39 -12.71 -11.44
N THR A 104 9.69 -12.66 -11.74
CA THR A 104 10.76 -12.76 -10.74
C THR A 104 10.61 -11.75 -9.59
N ALA A 105 10.19 -10.51 -9.87
CA ALA A 105 10.00 -9.47 -8.86
C ALA A 105 8.95 -9.80 -7.78
N PHE A 106 8.02 -10.72 -8.04
CA PHE A 106 6.95 -11.12 -7.12
C PHE A 106 7.06 -12.57 -6.67
N ARG A 107 8.06 -13.30 -7.18
CA ARG A 107 8.16 -14.75 -7.03
C ARG A 107 8.28 -15.17 -5.57
N ASP A 108 9.11 -14.49 -4.80
CA ASP A 108 9.36 -14.84 -3.40
C ASP A 108 8.13 -14.60 -2.52
N ILE A 109 7.44 -13.49 -2.75
CA ILE A 109 6.21 -13.14 -2.02
C ILE A 109 5.09 -14.15 -2.37
N ALA A 110 4.96 -14.51 -3.65
CA ALA A 110 3.99 -15.51 -4.10
C ALA A 110 4.33 -16.90 -3.54
N LYS A 111 5.60 -17.33 -3.62
CA LYS A 111 6.08 -18.59 -3.07
C LYS A 111 5.77 -18.71 -1.59
N HIS A 112 6.04 -17.66 -0.82
CA HIS A 112 5.73 -17.63 0.61
C HIS A 112 4.22 -17.77 0.88
N SER A 113 3.39 -16.99 0.18
CA SER A 113 1.94 -17.03 0.36
C SER A 113 1.32 -18.38 -0.07
N ILE A 114 1.86 -19.02 -1.11
CA ILE A 114 1.41 -20.32 -1.59
C ILE A 114 1.88 -21.42 -0.61
N ALA A 115 3.14 -21.40 -0.18
CA ALA A 115 3.67 -22.33 0.80
C ALA A 115 2.87 -22.29 2.11
N ALA A 116 2.55 -21.10 2.61
CA ALA A 116 1.72 -20.94 3.79
C ALA A 116 0.31 -21.54 3.64
N LYS A 117 -0.28 -21.46 2.44
CA LYS A 117 -1.60 -22.04 2.18
C LYS A 117 -1.53 -23.56 2.03
N ILE A 118 -0.49 -24.10 1.38
CA ILE A 118 -0.24 -25.54 1.29
C ILE A 118 -0.04 -26.12 2.70
N ALA A 119 0.78 -25.46 3.50
CA ALA A 119 1.01 -25.79 4.90
C ALA A 119 -0.28 -25.82 5.71
N GLN A 120 -1.11 -24.78 5.56
CA GLN A 120 -2.42 -24.74 6.21
C GLN A 120 -3.29 -25.95 5.82
N VAL A 121 -3.40 -26.26 4.52
CA VAL A 121 -4.20 -27.40 4.03
C VAL A 121 -3.67 -28.74 4.58
N ALA A 122 -2.35 -28.93 4.59
CA ALA A 122 -1.74 -30.16 5.08
C ALA A 122 -1.90 -30.33 6.60
N VAL A 123 -1.69 -29.26 7.38
CA VAL A 123 -1.82 -29.29 8.84
C VAL A 123 -3.29 -29.44 9.27
N GLU A 124 -4.22 -28.69 8.65
CA GLU A 124 -5.66 -28.82 8.92
C GLU A 124 -6.20 -30.20 8.49
N GLY A 125 -5.63 -30.79 7.44
CA GLY A 125 -5.94 -32.15 6.99
C GLY A 125 -5.32 -33.25 7.87
N GLY A 126 -4.51 -32.90 8.88
CA GLY A 126 -3.84 -33.86 9.75
C GLY A 126 -2.80 -34.73 9.04
N ALA A 127 -2.27 -34.28 7.90
CA ALA A 127 -1.25 -35.01 7.17
C ALA A 127 0.09 -34.96 7.91
N SER A 128 0.87 -36.04 7.86
CA SER A 128 2.25 -36.05 8.39
C SER A 128 3.25 -35.42 7.42
N GLU A 129 2.94 -35.40 6.12
CA GLU A 129 3.83 -34.92 5.06
C GLU A 129 3.06 -34.16 3.96
N VAL A 130 3.74 -33.21 3.30
CA VAL A 130 3.17 -32.43 2.20
C VAL A 130 3.17 -33.26 0.91
N SER A 131 2.03 -33.88 0.62
CA SER A 131 1.79 -34.55 -0.68
C SER A 131 1.52 -33.57 -1.84
N ARG A 132 1.64 -34.06 -3.09
CA ARG A 132 1.27 -33.31 -4.30
C ARG A 132 -0.16 -32.80 -4.29
N GLY A 133 -1.09 -33.56 -3.71
CA GLY A 133 -2.50 -33.14 -3.59
C GLY A 133 -2.64 -31.86 -2.76
N HIS A 134 -1.96 -31.78 -1.61
CA HIS A 134 -1.93 -30.57 -0.78
C HIS A 134 -1.29 -29.39 -1.53
N CYS A 135 -0.26 -29.64 -2.34
CA CYS A 135 0.36 -28.60 -3.15
C CYS A 135 -0.62 -28.01 -4.18
N ILE A 136 -1.34 -28.87 -4.92
CA ILE A 136 -2.32 -28.43 -5.93
C ILE A 136 -3.48 -27.70 -5.25
N GLU A 137 -4.03 -28.27 -4.18
CA GLU A 137 -5.13 -27.66 -3.44
C GLU A 137 -4.74 -26.31 -2.83
N GLY A 138 -3.58 -26.26 -2.19
CA GLY A 138 -3.05 -25.04 -1.60
C GLY A 138 -2.75 -23.96 -2.65
N TYR A 139 -2.25 -24.33 -3.82
CA TYR A 139 -2.01 -23.42 -4.93
C TYR A 139 -3.30 -22.83 -5.50
N ILE A 140 -4.35 -23.65 -5.71
CA ILE A 140 -5.67 -23.18 -6.14
C ILE A 140 -6.26 -22.23 -5.09
N ARG A 141 -6.23 -22.61 -3.79
CA ARG A 141 -6.78 -21.78 -2.70
C ARG A 141 -5.98 -20.50 -2.43
N ALA A 142 -4.69 -20.46 -2.78
CA ALA A 142 -3.85 -19.27 -2.64
C ALA A 142 -4.06 -18.27 -3.77
N THR A 143 -4.47 -18.75 -4.95
CA THR A 143 -4.67 -17.94 -6.14
C THR A 143 -5.98 -17.12 -6.02
N PRO A 144 -5.96 -15.80 -6.25
CA PRO A 144 -7.18 -15.00 -6.26
C PRO A 144 -8.02 -15.31 -7.51
N LYS A 145 -9.35 -15.27 -7.38
CA LYS A 145 -10.31 -15.63 -8.45
C LYS A 145 -10.07 -14.94 -9.80
N ARG A 146 -9.58 -13.69 -9.76
CA ARG A 146 -9.25 -12.90 -10.96
C ARG A 146 -8.16 -13.55 -11.82
N ASP A 147 -7.31 -14.39 -11.24
CA ASP A 147 -6.15 -15.01 -11.88
C ASP A 147 -6.37 -16.51 -12.20
N TYR A 148 -7.60 -17.03 -12.02
CA TYR A 148 -7.92 -18.45 -12.28
C TYR A 148 -7.71 -18.86 -13.74
N ARG A 149 -7.89 -17.94 -14.71
CA ARG A 149 -7.61 -18.24 -16.12
C ARG A 149 -6.15 -18.64 -16.32
N SER A 150 -5.21 -17.85 -15.78
CA SER A 150 -3.78 -18.14 -15.90
C SER A 150 -3.38 -19.40 -15.14
N LEU A 151 -3.98 -19.64 -13.97
CA LEU A 151 -3.81 -20.87 -13.20
C LEU A 151 -4.18 -22.11 -14.01
N ILE A 152 -5.39 -22.13 -14.59
CA ILE A 152 -5.89 -23.27 -15.37
C ILE A 152 -4.99 -23.52 -16.59
N THR A 153 -4.66 -22.47 -17.33
CA THR A 153 -3.76 -22.59 -18.49
C THR A 153 -2.40 -23.18 -18.11
N PHE A 154 -1.86 -22.79 -16.95
CA PHE A 154 -0.60 -23.36 -16.44
C PHE A 154 -0.74 -24.84 -16.07
N LEU A 155 -1.79 -25.20 -15.31
CA LEU A 155 -2.03 -26.59 -14.90
C LEU A 155 -2.24 -27.52 -16.11
N GLU A 156 -2.97 -27.06 -17.12
CA GLU A 156 -3.19 -27.81 -18.36
C GLU A 156 -1.90 -27.98 -19.17
N LYS A 157 -1.10 -26.91 -19.27
CA LYS A 157 0.21 -26.95 -19.95
C LYS A 157 1.17 -27.94 -19.28
N GLU A 158 1.18 -27.98 -17.96
CA GLU A 158 2.03 -28.88 -17.18
C GLU A 158 1.42 -30.28 -16.98
N GLN A 159 0.26 -30.56 -17.60
CA GLN A 159 -0.48 -31.83 -17.50
C GLN A 159 -0.76 -32.27 -16.05
N ILE A 160 -1.03 -31.30 -15.18
CA ILE A 160 -1.37 -31.54 -13.77
C ILE A 160 -2.86 -31.79 -13.67
N ASP A 161 -3.27 -32.97 -13.22
CA ASP A 161 -4.68 -33.27 -12.98
C ASP A 161 -5.22 -32.47 -11.79
N TYR A 162 -6.19 -31.61 -12.07
CA TYR A 162 -6.89 -30.79 -11.09
C TYR A 162 -8.40 -31.14 -11.00
N ALA A 163 -8.85 -32.22 -11.65
CA ALA A 163 -10.24 -32.66 -11.65
C ALA A 163 -10.85 -32.78 -10.24
N PRO A 164 -10.16 -33.33 -9.23
CA PRO A 164 -10.69 -33.40 -7.85
C PRO A 164 -10.95 -32.01 -7.24
N TYR A 165 -10.22 -30.99 -7.68
CA TYR A 165 -10.23 -29.64 -7.13
C TYR A 165 -11.03 -28.63 -7.94
N ARG A 166 -11.69 -29.05 -9.04
CA ARG A 166 -12.53 -28.17 -9.87
C ARG A 166 -13.60 -27.43 -9.09
N HIS A 167 -14.12 -28.05 -8.03
CA HIS A 167 -15.11 -27.44 -7.14
C HIS A 167 -14.60 -26.16 -6.45
N LEU A 168 -13.28 -26.01 -6.26
CA LEU A 168 -12.65 -24.82 -5.67
C LEU A 168 -12.58 -23.62 -6.64
N LEU A 169 -12.66 -23.89 -7.95
CA LEU A 169 -12.60 -22.86 -9.00
C LEU A 169 -13.96 -22.20 -9.28
N ASN A 170 -15.06 -22.86 -8.92
CA ASN A 170 -16.43 -22.40 -9.18
C ASN A 170 -17.03 -21.49 -8.07
N LYS A 171 -16.22 -21.10 -7.08
CA LYS A 171 -16.69 -20.31 -5.93
C LYS A 171 -16.26 -18.86 -6.05
#